data_AF-A0A381VNR5-F1
#
_entry.id   AF-A0A381VNR5-F1
#
_cell.length_a   1.000
_cell.length_b   1.000
_cell.length_c   1.000
_cell.angle_alpha   90.00
_cell.angle_beta   90.00
_cell.angle_gamma   90.00
#
_symmetry.space_group_name_H-M   'P 1'
#
loop_
_entity.id
_entity.type
_entity.pdbx_description
1 polymer ?
#
loop_
_entity_poly.entity_id
_entity_poly.type
_entity_poly.pdbx_seq_one_letter_code
_entity_poly.pdbx_strand_id
1 'polypeptide(L)' 'MAVVRPFRALRPEPHVAAAVAAVPYDVVSTDEARALVENAPLNFLHVTRAEV' A
#
# COMPACT_ATOMS: atom_id res chain seq x y z
N MET A 1 14.47 -5.84 30.30
CA MET A 1 14.23 -6.58 29.04
C MET A 1 12.85 -6.22 28.51
N ALA A 2 12.70 -5.94 27.22
CA ALA A 2 11.38 -5.71 26.63
C ALA A 2 10.59 -7.03 26.53
N VAL A 3 9.29 -7.00 26.85
CA VAL A 3 8.37 -8.14 26.66
C VAL A 3 7.70 -7.98 25.31
N VAL A 4 8.03 -8.86 24.35
CA VAL A 4 7.43 -8.87 23.01
C VAL A 4 6.28 -9.87 22.98
N ARG A 5 5.10 -9.43 22.53
CA ARG A 5 3.91 -10.28 22.38
C ARG A 5 3.55 -10.45 20.91
N PRO A 6 3.26 -11.66 20.43
CA PRO A 6 2.83 -11.87 19.06
C PRO A 6 1.42 -11.29 18.84
N PHE A 7 1.14 -10.85 17.63
CA PHE A 7 -0.17 -10.43 17.18
C PHE A 7 -0.44 -10.96 15.77
N ARG A 8 -1.71 -11.02 15.37
CA ARG A 8 -2.09 -11.45 14.02
C ARG A 8 -1.85 -10.30 13.04
N ALA A 9 -1.15 -10.58 11.94
CA ALA A 9 -1.02 -9.64 10.84
C ALA A 9 -2.37 -9.42 10.14
N LEU A 10 -2.62 -8.20 9.70
CA LEU A 10 -3.70 -7.89 8.77
C LEU A 10 -3.26 -8.27 7.36
N ARG A 11 -4.15 -8.93 6.61
CA ARG A 11 -3.92 -9.28 5.20
C ARG A 11 -5.19 -8.96 4.41
N PRO A 12 -5.07 -8.46 3.18
CA PRO A 12 -6.23 -8.26 2.31
C PRO A 12 -6.88 -9.60 1.98
N GLU A 13 -8.17 -9.55 1.66
CA GLU A 13 -8.88 -10.71 1.13
C GLU A 13 -8.21 -11.19 -0.18
N PRO A 14 -8.13 -12.50 -0.43
CA PRO A 14 -7.37 -13.04 -1.58
C PRO A 14 -7.76 -12.45 -2.93
N HIS A 15 -9.05 -12.13 -3.12
CA HIS A 15 -9.58 -11.59 -4.37
C HIS A 15 -9.21 -10.13 -4.64
N VAL A 16 -8.79 -9.37 -3.62
CA VAL A 16 -8.33 -7.97 -3.75
C VAL A 16 -6.83 -7.81 -3.52
N ALA A 17 -6.11 -8.87 -3.15
CA ALA A 17 -4.70 -8.79 -2.81
C ALA A 17 -3.84 -8.13 -3.91
N ALA A 18 -4.12 -8.44 -5.18
CA ALA A 18 -3.44 -7.83 -6.32
C ALA A 18 -3.76 -6.34 -6.50
N ALA A 19 -4.97 -5.91 -6.17
CA ALA A 19 -5.38 -4.50 -6.26
C ALA A 19 -4.78 -3.65 -5.13
N VAL A 20 -4.47 -4.27 -3.98
CA VAL A 20 -3.79 -3.62 -2.84
C VAL A 20 -2.29 -3.49 -3.06
N ALA A 21 -1.68 -4.39 -3.84
CA ALA A 21 -0.26 -4.34 -4.09
C ALA A 21 0.17 -3.01 -4.73
N ALA A 22 1.23 -2.43 -4.18
CA ALA A 22 1.83 -1.19 -4.64
C ALA A 22 3.33 -1.40 -4.87
N VAL A 23 3.89 -0.65 -5.81
CA VAL A 23 5.35 -0.48 -5.89
C VAL A 23 5.85 0.24 -4.63
N PRO A 24 7.12 0.06 -4.24
CA PRO A 24 7.72 0.87 -3.18
C PRO A 24 7.53 2.38 -3.44
N TYR A 25 7.25 3.14 -2.39
CA TYR A 25 6.89 4.56 -2.54
C TYR A 25 8.03 5.43 -3.10
N ASP A 26 9.27 4.97 -2.95
CA ASP A 26 10.51 5.65 -3.31
C ASP A 26 11.01 5.35 -4.73
N VAL A 27 10.38 4.40 -5.44
CA VAL A 27 10.76 4.05 -6.83
C VAL A 27 9.90 4.73 -7.90
N VAL A 28 8.98 5.61 -7.49
CA VAL A 28 8.10 6.36 -8.40
C VAL A 28 8.07 7.85 -8.04
N SER A 29 7.99 8.70 -9.06
CA SER A 29 7.72 10.13 -8.89
C SER A 29 6.26 10.38 -8.46
N THR A 30 5.96 11.60 -8.00
CA THR A 30 4.60 11.97 -7.60
C THR A 30 3.60 11.88 -8.76
N ASP A 31 4.01 12.27 -9.96
CA ASP A 31 3.14 12.25 -11.13
C ASP A 31 2.86 10.81 -11.59
N GLU A 32 3.88 9.94 -11.59
CA GLU A 32 3.70 8.51 -11.84
C GLU A 32 2.81 7.86 -10.79
N ALA A 33 2.98 8.20 -9.51
CA ALA A 33 2.16 7.65 -8.43
C ALA A 33 0.68 8.05 -8.57
N ARG A 34 0.38 9.29 -8.97
CA ARG A 34 -1.00 9.74 -9.26
C ARG A 34 -1.61 8.97 -10.42
N ALA A 35 -0.86 8.79 -11.51
CA ALA A 35 -1.32 8.01 -12.65
C ALA A 35 -1.61 6.54 -12.27
N LEU A 36 -0.78 5.95 -11.39
CA LEU A 36 -0.94 4.57 -10.93
C LEU A 36 -2.19 4.33 -10.08
N VAL A 37 -2.69 5.36 -9.39
CA VAL A 37 -3.85 5.24 -8.50
C VAL A 37 -5.17 5.71 -9.12
N GLU A 38 -5.14 6.45 -10.23
CA GLU A 38 -6.30 7.16 -10.79
C GLU A 38 -7.54 6.28 -10.96
N ASN A 39 -7.35 4.99 -11.29
CA ASN A 39 -8.42 4.00 -11.42
C ASN A 39 -8.21 2.77 -10.52
N ALA A 40 -7.39 2.89 -9.47
CA ALA A 40 -7.00 1.81 -8.57
C ALA A 40 -7.27 2.20 -7.10
N PRO A 41 -8.53 2.26 -6.66
CA PRO A 41 -8.91 2.79 -5.35
C PRO A 41 -8.39 1.97 -4.15
N LEU A 42 -7.98 0.72 -4.39
CA LEU A 42 -7.42 -0.16 -3.37
C LEU A 42 -5.89 -0.09 -3.31
N ASN A 43 -5.23 0.62 -4.23
CA ASN A 43 -3.78 0.69 -4.32
C ASN A 43 -3.18 1.29 -3.03
N PHE A 44 -2.22 0.60 -2.43
CA PHE A 44 -1.64 1.00 -1.14
C PHE A 44 -0.86 2.32 -1.18
N LEU A 45 -0.55 2.85 -2.38
CA LEU A 45 0.04 4.18 -2.53
C LEU A 45 -0.81 5.29 -1.90
N HIS A 46 -2.14 5.16 -1.86
CA HIS A 46 -3.03 6.10 -1.15
C HIS A 46 -2.75 6.19 0.36
N VAL A 47 -2.10 5.17 0.95
CA VAL A 47 -1.74 5.15 2.38
C VAL A 47 -0.30 5.59 2.57
N THR A 48 0.61 5.12 1.71
CA THR A 48 2.05 5.35 1.89
C THR A 48 2.53 6.67 1.32
N ARG A 49 1.75 7.33 0.44
CA ARG A 49 2.09 8.61 -0.17
C ARG A 49 0.96 9.61 0.00
N ALA A 50 1.25 10.71 0.69
CA ALA A 50 0.26 11.74 0.98
C ALA A 50 -0.04 12.65 -0.23
N GLU A 51 0.81 12.64 -1.26
CA GLU A 51 0.69 13.51 -2.43
C GLU A 51 -0.26 12.97 -3.52
N VAL A 52 -0.85 11.79 -3.27
CA VAL A 52 -1.57 10.94 -4.20
C VAL A 52 -3.06 10.87 -3.83
#